data_AF-A0A4R9JU82-F1
#
_entry.id   AF-A0A4R9JU82-F1
#
_cell.length_a   1.000
_cell.length_b   1.000
_cell.length_c   1.000
_cell.angle_alpha   90.00
_cell.angle_beta   90.00
_cell.angle_gamma   90.00
#
_symmetry.space_group_name_H-M   'P 1'
#
loop_
_entity.id
_entity.type
_entity.pdbx_description
1 polymer ?
#
loop_
_entity_poly.entity_id
_entity_poly.type
_entity_poly.pdbx_seq_one_letter_code
_entity_poly.pdbx_strand_id
1 'polypeptide(L)'
;MKQALLSLTLLILLTSSLLSVDQAVWKQADSLLKKKDFKGAFKLSETITRDTPEDTFGWWLRLNSSSQLANLKGQWPRECVSAAGQLAKLDNKEEATSFTTAIWCLNHEANYAEMVTLIPKVIPVVRAKIGDDNYGLLINTLTIAYLKLGDKKNARSILMKGLTELSGTQAALHTGYNTGELFQDDTMSREEREEWHRLFSENLFKDKTTSSLIPAIAWNTLILTNMYVTKKKYQDGFDTISMLYPEMDAQVLSHWNFLRDQLYIQYLGLKFKTKRLKEIPKRTLKMVFLVIPKTRLKGNLPGKFAKFGNLDMDLEEKDLADLILSFEYFRDSFEDLSGGIHWEMEVIRTNSEIQSTNLTDEKFRFVMQPSIDSISPKLSDDVLSTIKEADGVVVVWPGTKQPAGVLITNGGGTEWNYGTESSPEVRLTIISDSNKRIASGNHANHPIFLYHEMFHVLEWAYHKTKFPKDNHPYTRRKEWPSDYNGNTEWDFYSETFQKRMLKEDNLDRVYWLGRKEGFYGILVKEQGK
;
A
#
# COMPACT_ATOMS: atom_id res chain seq x y z
N MET A 1 -13.06 -90.32 29.44
CA MET A 1 -12.44 -91.51 28.80
C MET A 1 -11.77 -91.06 27.49
N LYS A 2 -10.89 -91.91 26.91
CA LYS A 2 -10.26 -91.73 25.58
C LYS A 2 -11.26 -91.32 24.47
N GLN A 3 -10.91 -90.72 23.31
CA GLN A 3 -9.76 -90.00 22.73
C GLN A 3 -10.19 -89.59 21.29
N ALA A 4 -9.65 -88.50 20.72
CA ALA A 4 -9.49 -88.30 19.26
C ALA A 4 -10.77 -88.17 18.39
N LEU A 5 -10.78 -87.64 17.14
CA LEU A 5 -9.75 -86.91 16.37
C LEU A 5 -10.41 -85.97 15.32
N LEU A 6 -9.64 -84.97 14.84
CA LEU A 6 -9.67 -84.34 13.49
C LEU A 6 -10.99 -84.16 12.73
N SER A 7 -11.32 -82.89 12.43
CA SER A 7 -11.17 -82.40 11.05
C SER A 7 -10.97 -80.88 10.98
N LEU A 8 -10.08 -80.49 10.07
CA LEU A 8 -9.58 -79.13 9.86
C LEU A 8 -10.41 -78.43 8.76
N THR A 9 -10.98 -77.26 9.06
CA THR A 9 -11.25 -76.26 8.01
C THR A 9 -10.93 -74.85 8.51
N LEU A 10 -9.85 -74.28 7.96
CA LEU A 10 -9.27 -73.02 8.37
C LEU A 10 -9.91 -71.86 7.60
N LEU A 11 -11.00 -71.27 8.11
CA LEU A 11 -11.58 -70.06 7.51
C LEU A 11 -10.80 -68.81 7.97
N ILE A 12 -9.68 -68.52 7.30
CA ILE A 12 -8.87 -67.33 7.59
C ILE A 12 -9.68 -66.08 7.26
N LEU A 13 -9.89 -65.22 8.27
CA LEU A 13 -10.32 -63.84 8.09
C LEU A 13 -9.19 -63.02 7.45
N LEU A 14 -9.03 -63.15 6.13
CA LEU A 14 -8.15 -62.29 5.33
C LEU A 14 -8.78 -60.90 5.14
N THR A 15 -8.84 -60.13 6.22
CA THR A 15 -8.94 -58.66 6.12
C THR A 15 -7.56 -58.13 5.72
N SER A 16 -7.25 -58.22 4.43
CA SER A 16 -5.96 -57.80 3.87
C SER A 16 -5.68 -56.33 4.17
N SER A 17 -4.67 -56.07 4.99
CA SER A 17 -4.12 -54.72 5.17
C SER A 17 -3.49 -54.23 3.87
N LEU A 18 -3.83 -53.00 3.44
CA LEU A 18 -3.36 -52.37 2.19
C LEU A 18 -1.91 -51.85 2.27
N LEU A 19 -1.00 -52.71 2.75
CA LEU A 19 0.44 -52.48 2.85
C LEU A 19 1.15 -53.77 2.41
N SER A 20 1.92 -53.73 1.32
CA SER A 20 2.68 -54.91 0.84
C SER A 20 4.07 -55.04 1.49
N VAL A 21 4.57 -53.94 2.07
CA VAL A 21 5.90 -53.85 2.68
C VAL A 21 5.99 -54.51 4.06
N ASP A 22 7.13 -55.16 4.33
CA ASP A 22 7.38 -55.82 5.62
C ASP A 22 7.83 -54.86 6.74
N GLN A 23 7.96 -55.40 7.96
CA GLN A 23 8.37 -54.62 9.13
C GLN A 23 9.84 -54.15 9.09
N ALA A 24 10.70 -54.77 8.29
CA ALA A 24 12.10 -54.34 8.12
C ALA A 24 12.19 -53.12 7.20
N VAL A 25 11.44 -53.13 6.08
CA VAL A 25 11.29 -51.98 5.17
C VAL A 25 10.72 -50.76 5.91
N TRP A 26 9.67 -50.96 6.73
CA TRP A 26 9.12 -49.90 7.59
C TRP A 26 10.16 -49.33 8.57
N LYS A 27 10.93 -50.18 9.26
CA LYS A 27 12.00 -49.74 10.18
C LYS A 27 13.14 -49.02 9.46
N GLN A 28 13.46 -49.43 8.23
CA GLN A 28 14.47 -48.76 7.40
C GLN A 28 14.00 -47.35 6.99
N ALA A 29 12.76 -47.22 6.51
CA ALA A 29 12.17 -45.93 6.15
C ALA A 29 12.09 -44.97 7.35
N ASP A 30 11.61 -45.44 8.50
CA ASP A 30 11.58 -44.69 9.76
C ASP A 30 12.98 -44.21 10.18
N SER A 31 14.00 -45.07 10.10
CA SER A 31 15.38 -44.67 10.39
C SER A 31 15.92 -43.63 9.40
N LEU A 32 15.52 -43.66 8.13
CA LEU A 32 15.99 -42.70 7.12
C LEU A 32 15.34 -41.33 7.33
N LEU A 33 14.02 -41.29 7.54
CA LEU A 33 13.27 -40.06 7.85
C LEU A 33 13.74 -39.41 9.15
N LYS A 34 13.95 -40.19 10.23
CA LYS A 34 14.49 -39.68 11.51
C LYS A 34 15.92 -39.12 11.40
N LYS A 35 16.74 -39.67 10.49
CA LYS A 35 18.08 -39.15 10.16
C LYS A 35 18.05 -37.97 9.17
N LYS A 36 16.87 -37.59 8.66
CA LYS A 36 16.69 -36.63 7.55
C LYS A 36 17.43 -37.02 6.27
N ASP A 37 17.71 -38.31 6.07
CA ASP A 37 18.24 -38.83 4.79
C ASP A 37 17.09 -39.03 3.80
N PHE A 38 16.56 -37.91 3.32
CA PHE A 38 15.47 -37.90 2.36
C PHE A 38 15.90 -38.48 1.00
N LYS A 39 17.19 -38.44 0.65
CA LYS A 39 17.69 -39.08 -0.58
C LYS A 39 17.73 -40.60 -0.46
N GLY A 40 18.10 -41.14 0.71
CA GLY A 40 17.99 -42.56 1.02
C GLY A 40 16.52 -43.01 1.10
N ALA A 41 15.65 -42.24 1.75
CA ALA A 41 14.21 -42.52 1.82
C ALA A 41 13.56 -42.53 0.42
N PHE A 42 13.93 -41.59 -0.45
CA PHE A 42 13.47 -41.56 -1.84
C PHE A 42 13.91 -42.81 -2.61
N LYS A 43 15.18 -43.22 -2.54
CA LYS A 43 15.67 -44.46 -3.18
C LYS A 43 14.99 -45.73 -2.69
N LEU A 44 14.65 -45.79 -1.40
CA LEU A 44 13.84 -46.88 -0.85
C LEU A 44 12.43 -46.87 -1.46
N SER A 45 11.79 -45.69 -1.54
CA SER A 45 10.49 -45.54 -2.20
C SER A 45 10.52 -45.90 -3.69
N GLU A 46 11.57 -45.53 -4.44
CA GLU A 46 11.75 -45.91 -5.85
C GLU A 46 11.72 -47.42 -6.03
N THR A 47 12.37 -48.17 -5.14
CA THR A 47 12.37 -49.63 -5.15
C THR A 47 10.96 -50.18 -4.91
N ILE A 48 10.29 -49.72 -3.85
CA ILE A 48 8.92 -50.14 -3.51
C ILE A 48 7.95 -49.83 -4.66
N THR A 49 7.92 -48.60 -5.17
CA THR A 49 6.98 -48.17 -6.23
C THR A 49 7.25 -48.79 -7.60
N ARG A 50 8.47 -49.30 -7.85
CA ARG A 50 8.80 -50.05 -9.06
C ARG A 50 8.35 -51.51 -8.95
N ASP A 51 8.60 -52.12 -7.80
CA ASP A 51 8.37 -53.55 -7.58
C ASP A 51 6.91 -53.84 -7.16
N THR A 52 6.20 -52.85 -6.60
CA THR A 52 4.74 -52.86 -6.35
C THR A 52 4.15 -51.46 -6.59
N PRO A 53 3.72 -51.13 -7.83
CA PRO A 53 3.20 -49.79 -8.17
C PRO A 53 1.92 -49.37 -7.44
N GLU A 54 1.15 -50.31 -6.89
CA GLU A 54 -0.08 -50.03 -6.13
C GLU A 54 0.16 -49.80 -4.62
N ASP A 55 1.41 -49.90 -4.13
CA ASP A 55 1.69 -49.79 -2.68
C ASP A 55 1.61 -48.32 -2.18
N THR A 56 0.57 -48.05 -1.37
CA THR A 56 0.29 -46.73 -0.81
C THR A 56 1.42 -46.19 0.05
N PHE A 57 2.14 -47.05 0.80
CA PHE A 57 3.26 -46.64 1.62
C PHE A 57 4.49 -46.27 0.79
N GLY A 58 4.77 -46.97 -0.30
CA GLY A 58 5.79 -46.60 -1.28
C GLY A 58 5.57 -45.19 -1.81
N TRP A 59 4.35 -44.86 -2.23
CA TRP A 59 4.02 -43.51 -2.71
C TRP A 59 3.98 -42.46 -1.59
N TRP A 60 3.53 -42.80 -0.39
CA TRP A 60 3.64 -41.92 0.80
C TRP A 60 5.10 -41.60 1.13
N LEU A 61 5.99 -42.60 1.12
CA LEU A 61 7.41 -42.41 1.38
C LEU A 61 8.06 -41.57 0.27
N ARG A 62 7.68 -41.78 -1.00
CA ARG A 62 8.12 -40.97 -2.14
C ARG A 62 7.68 -39.51 -1.97
N LEU A 63 6.41 -39.26 -1.67
CA LEU A 63 5.86 -37.92 -1.46
C LEU A 63 6.53 -37.20 -0.29
N ASN A 64 6.64 -37.86 0.87
CA ASN A 64 7.27 -37.32 2.06
C ASN A 64 8.73 -36.94 1.77
N SER A 65 9.53 -37.89 1.27
CA SER A 65 10.95 -37.65 0.97
C SER A 65 11.20 -36.61 -0.13
N SER A 66 10.43 -36.62 -1.23
CA SER A 66 10.57 -35.62 -2.30
C SER A 66 10.10 -34.22 -1.89
N SER A 67 9.06 -34.10 -1.07
CA SER A 67 8.61 -32.79 -0.54
C SER A 67 9.69 -32.12 0.30
N GLN A 68 10.41 -32.88 1.14
CA GLN A 68 11.53 -32.38 1.93
C GLN A 68 12.78 -32.03 1.09
N LEU A 69 12.83 -32.48 -0.17
CA LEU A 69 13.88 -32.15 -1.14
C LEU A 69 13.44 -31.07 -2.16
N ALA A 70 12.16 -30.70 -2.21
CA ALA A 70 11.60 -29.79 -3.22
C ALA A 70 12.25 -28.39 -3.19
N ASN A 71 12.65 -27.92 -2.00
CA ASN A 71 13.37 -26.65 -1.84
C ASN A 71 14.76 -26.63 -2.52
N LEU A 72 15.34 -27.79 -2.86
CA LEU A 72 16.59 -27.92 -3.63
C LEU A 72 16.37 -27.73 -5.15
N LYS A 73 15.11 -27.66 -5.60
CA LYS A 73 14.68 -27.48 -7.01
C LYS A 73 15.14 -28.61 -7.96
N GLY A 74 14.93 -28.42 -9.27
CA GLY A 74 15.47 -29.27 -10.33
C GLY A 74 14.52 -30.41 -10.70
N GLN A 75 14.59 -31.54 -9.99
CA GLN A 75 13.66 -32.66 -10.19
C GLN A 75 12.68 -32.84 -9.04
N TRP A 76 13.08 -32.47 -7.82
CA TRP A 76 12.35 -32.81 -6.59
C TRP A 76 10.93 -32.24 -6.50
N PRO A 77 10.63 -31.01 -6.96
CA PRO A 77 9.26 -30.51 -7.00
C PRO A 77 8.35 -31.34 -7.92
N ARG A 78 8.83 -31.69 -9.13
CA ARG A 78 8.09 -32.52 -10.09
C ARG A 78 7.90 -33.96 -9.61
N GLU A 79 8.91 -34.52 -8.93
CA GLU A 79 8.79 -35.81 -8.24
C GLU A 79 7.76 -35.79 -7.11
N CYS A 80 7.71 -34.72 -6.32
CA CYS A 80 6.71 -34.52 -5.27
C CYS A 80 5.28 -34.42 -5.84
N VAL A 81 5.09 -33.62 -6.90
CA VAL A 81 3.78 -33.49 -7.57
C VAL A 81 3.34 -34.81 -8.20
N SER A 82 4.27 -35.53 -8.84
CA SER A 82 4.02 -36.88 -9.37
C SER A 82 3.61 -37.85 -8.27
N ALA A 83 4.37 -37.91 -7.16
CA ALA A 83 4.09 -38.79 -6.03
C ALA A 83 2.73 -38.48 -5.37
N ALA A 84 2.41 -37.21 -5.18
CA ALA A 84 1.10 -36.76 -4.71
C ALA A 84 -0.03 -37.19 -5.66
N GLY A 85 0.17 -37.01 -6.97
CA GLY A 85 -0.80 -37.37 -8.00
C GLY A 85 -1.01 -38.88 -8.17
N GLN A 86 -0.12 -39.74 -7.68
CA GLN A 86 -0.33 -41.18 -7.59
C GLN A 86 -0.97 -41.59 -6.26
N LEU A 87 -0.45 -41.11 -5.12
CA LEU A 87 -1.02 -41.40 -3.80
C LEU A 87 -2.50 -41.01 -3.72
N ALA A 88 -2.87 -39.85 -4.27
CA ALA A 88 -4.24 -39.36 -4.36
C ALA A 88 -5.20 -40.24 -5.19
N LYS A 89 -4.68 -41.11 -6.08
CA LYS A 89 -5.50 -42.09 -6.84
C LYS A 89 -5.65 -43.42 -6.09
N LEU A 90 -4.63 -43.80 -5.32
CA LEU A 90 -4.57 -45.07 -4.58
C LEU A 90 -5.33 -44.99 -3.24
N ASP A 91 -5.30 -43.84 -2.57
CA ASP A 91 -6.19 -43.56 -1.44
C ASP A 91 -6.85 -42.18 -1.54
N ASN A 92 -8.15 -42.18 -1.85
CA ASN A 92 -9.00 -40.98 -1.87
C ASN A 92 -9.03 -40.25 -0.50
N LYS A 93 -8.73 -40.93 0.62
CA LYS A 93 -8.59 -40.27 1.92
C LYS A 93 -7.38 -39.35 1.96
N GLU A 94 -6.33 -39.65 1.21
CA GLU A 94 -5.13 -38.82 1.11
C GLU A 94 -5.15 -37.84 -0.07
N GLU A 95 -6.23 -37.77 -0.87
CA GLU A 95 -6.30 -36.87 -2.04
C GLU A 95 -5.99 -35.41 -1.68
N ALA A 96 -6.74 -34.83 -0.75
CA ALA A 96 -6.61 -33.41 -0.41
C ALA A 96 -5.29 -33.08 0.31
N THR A 97 -4.77 -33.98 1.13
CA THR A 97 -3.47 -33.85 1.82
C THR A 97 -2.32 -33.97 0.82
N SER A 98 -2.38 -34.95 -0.08
CA SER A 98 -1.41 -35.11 -1.18
C SER A 98 -1.38 -33.90 -2.11
N PHE A 99 -2.53 -33.42 -2.60
CA PHE A 99 -2.56 -32.24 -3.46
C PHE A 99 -2.23 -30.93 -2.73
N THR A 100 -2.39 -30.86 -1.41
CA THR A 100 -1.81 -29.76 -0.60
C THR A 100 -0.29 -29.81 -0.64
N THR A 101 0.32 -30.98 -0.45
CA THR A 101 1.77 -31.16 -0.59
C THR A 101 2.25 -30.83 -2.01
N ALA A 102 1.48 -31.18 -3.04
CA ALA A 102 1.76 -30.78 -4.43
C ALA A 102 1.75 -29.25 -4.60
N ILE A 103 0.78 -28.51 -4.05
CA ILE A 103 0.74 -27.04 -4.10
C ILE A 103 2.01 -26.44 -3.46
N TRP A 104 2.46 -26.95 -2.32
CA TRP A 104 3.72 -26.51 -1.68
C TRP A 104 4.94 -26.76 -2.57
N CYS A 105 5.01 -27.93 -3.22
CA CYS A 105 6.10 -28.27 -4.14
C CYS A 105 6.09 -27.41 -5.42
N LEU A 106 4.93 -27.17 -6.03
CA LEU A 106 4.77 -26.31 -7.21
C LEU A 106 5.20 -24.86 -6.94
N ASN A 107 4.95 -24.36 -5.72
CA ASN A 107 5.36 -23.03 -5.29
C ASN A 107 6.89 -22.84 -5.32
N HIS A 108 7.69 -23.89 -5.08
CA HIS A 108 9.16 -23.82 -5.17
C HIS A 108 9.69 -23.62 -6.61
N GLU A 109 8.90 -23.97 -7.63
CA GLU A 109 9.19 -23.73 -9.06
C GLU A 109 8.36 -22.58 -9.65
N ALA A 110 7.57 -21.86 -8.83
CA ALA A 110 6.66 -20.79 -9.27
C ALA A 110 5.62 -21.24 -10.32
N ASN A 111 5.22 -22.52 -10.30
CA ASN A 111 4.23 -23.08 -11.23
C ASN A 111 2.79 -22.78 -10.76
N TYR A 112 2.46 -21.49 -10.72
CA TYR A 112 1.18 -20.97 -10.23
C TYR A 112 -0.02 -21.49 -11.04
N ALA A 113 0.16 -21.72 -12.34
CA ALA A 113 -0.89 -22.22 -13.24
C ALA A 113 -1.39 -23.61 -12.81
N GLU A 114 -0.47 -24.52 -12.46
CA GLU A 114 -0.85 -25.85 -11.97
C GLU A 114 -1.43 -25.79 -10.55
N MET A 115 -0.88 -24.95 -9.67
CA MET A 115 -1.40 -24.75 -8.30
C MET A 115 -2.90 -24.40 -8.29
N VAL A 116 -3.34 -23.50 -9.16
CA VAL A 116 -4.76 -23.08 -9.20
C VAL A 116 -5.70 -24.18 -9.73
N THR A 117 -5.20 -25.16 -10.51
CA THR A 117 -6.02 -26.31 -10.92
C THR A 117 -6.35 -27.28 -9.79
N LEU A 118 -5.55 -27.29 -8.72
CA LEU A 118 -5.73 -28.17 -7.56
C LEU A 118 -6.73 -27.62 -6.54
N ILE A 119 -7.06 -26.32 -6.61
CA ILE A 119 -7.97 -25.61 -5.69
C ILE A 119 -9.33 -26.35 -5.50
N PRO A 120 -10.04 -26.80 -6.54
CA PRO A 120 -11.35 -27.45 -6.37
C PRO A 120 -11.31 -28.77 -5.61
N LYS A 121 -10.16 -29.47 -5.62
CA LYS A 121 -9.95 -30.75 -4.91
C LYS A 121 -9.55 -30.53 -3.44
N VAL A 122 -8.80 -29.46 -3.19
CA VAL A 122 -8.15 -29.20 -1.91
C VAL A 122 -9.05 -28.37 -1.00
N ILE A 123 -9.41 -27.16 -1.42
CA ILE A 123 -10.02 -26.15 -0.55
C ILE A 123 -11.36 -26.57 0.10
N PRO A 124 -12.26 -27.33 -0.54
CA PRO A 124 -13.52 -27.74 0.11
C PRO A 124 -13.39 -28.64 1.34
N VAL A 125 -12.26 -29.32 1.55
CA VAL A 125 -12.11 -30.35 2.61
C VAL A 125 -10.79 -30.32 3.37
N VAL A 126 -9.78 -29.58 2.90
CA VAL A 126 -8.41 -29.65 3.44
C VAL A 126 -8.27 -29.15 4.89
N ARG A 127 -9.01 -28.10 5.28
CA ARG A 127 -8.85 -27.43 6.58
C ARG A 127 -8.88 -28.41 7.76
N ALA A 128 -9.87 -29.32 7.76
CA ALA A 128 -10.04 -30.34 8.79
C ALA A 128 -8.92 -31.40 8.86
N LYS A 129 -8.06 -31.50 7.82
CA LYS A 129 -6.92 -32.42 7.75
C LYS A 129 -5.58 -31.77 8.11
N ILE A 130 -5.38 -30.50 7.75
CA ILE A 130 -4.10 -29.78 7.96
C ILE A 130 -4.11 -28.83 9.16
N GLY A 131 -5.29 -28.51 9.71
CA GLY A 131 -5.46 -27.53 10.78
C GLY A 131 -5.43 -26.08 10.28
N ASP A 132 -6.00 -25.19 11.09
CA ASP A 132 -6.29 -23.81 10.70
C ASP A 132 -5.04 -23.00 10.33
N ASP A 133 -3.93 -23.14 11.06
CA ASP A 133 -2.69 -22.40 10.78
C ASP A 133 -2.12 -22.71 9.38
N ASN A 134 -2.06 -24.00 9.03
CA ASN A 134 -1.61 -24.45 7.71
C ASN A 134 -2.63 -24.08 6.61
N TYR A 135 -3.92 -24.04 6.94
CA TYR A 135 -4.95 -23.59 6.02
C TYR A 135 -4.82 -22.09 5.71
N GLY A 136 -4.54 -21.24 6.71
CA GLY A 136 -4.28 -19.82 6.49
C GLY A 136 -3.07 -19.57 5.58
N LEU A 137 -1.98 -20.31 5.77
CA LEU A 137 -0.79 -20.27 4.90
C LEU A 137 -1.09 -20.77 3.48
N LEU A 138 -1.93 -21.81 3.33
CA LEU A 138 -2.35 -22.35 2.04
C LEU A 138 -3.22 -21.35 1.26
N ILE A 139 -4.19 -20.72 1.93
CA ILE A 139 -5.02 -19.65 1.36
C ILE A 139 -4.14 -18.48 0.89
N ASN A 140 -3.15 -18.06 1.69
CA ASN A 140 -2.20 -17.04 1.27
C ASN A 140 -1.44 -17.46 0.00
N THR A 141 -0.87 -18.67 0.00
CA THR A 141 -0.08 -19.20 -1.12
C THR A 141 -0.89 -19.24 -2.43
N LEU A 142 -2.18 -19.58 -2.36
CA LEU A 142 -3.08 -19.62 -3.52
C LEU A 142 -3.58 -18.21 -3.92
N THR A 143 -3.72 -17.29 -2.97
CA THR A 143 -3.97 -15.85 -3.24
C THR A 143 -2.81 -15.25 -4.04
N ILE A 144 -1.57 -15.54 -3.62
CA ILE A 144 -0.36 -15.12 -4.34
C ILE A 144 -0.25 -15.80 -5.71
N ALA A 145 -0.60 -17.08 -5.83
CA ALA A 145 -0.61 -17.78 -7.12
C ALA A 145 -1.54 -17.09 -8.15
N TYR A 146 -2.78 -16.75 -7.78
CA TYR A 146 -3.67 -15.98 -8.65
C TYR A 146 -3.14 -14.58 -8.97
N LEU A 147 -2.56 -13.86 -7.99
CA LEU A 147 -1.92 -12.56 -8.21
C LEU A 147 -0.77 -12.64 -9.23
N LYS A 148 0.07 -13.68 -9.18
CA LYS A 148 1.16 -13.89 -10.15
C LYS A 148 0.70 -14.36 -11.53
N LEU A 149 -0.55 -14.82 -11.65
CA LEU A 149 -1.24 -15.04 -12.94
C LEU A 149 -2.01 -13.80 -13.44
N GLY A 150 -2.02 -12.70 -12.68
CA GLY A 150 -2.77 -11.47 -12.98
C GLY A 150 -4.26 -11.53 -12.62
N ASP A 151 -4.75 -12.65 -12.08
CA ASP A 151 -6.16 -12.87 -11.76
C ASP A 151 -6.51 -12.30 -10.37
N LYS A 152 -6.56 -10.97 -10.28
CA LYS A 152 -6.94 -10.26 -9.05
C LYS A 152 -8.33 -10.67 -8.54
N LYS A 153 -9.25 -11.06 -9.42
CA LYS A 153 -10.63 -11.42 -9.04
C LYS A 153 -10.66 -12.74 -8.28
N ASN A 154 -10.02 -13.79 -8.81
CA ASN A 154 -9.97 -15.07 -8.10
C ASN A 154 -9.01 -15.04 -6.90
N ALA A 155 -7.97 -14.20 -6.92
CA ALA A 155 -7.18 -13.89 -5.73
C ALA A 155 -8.04 -13.32 -4.59
N ARG A 156 -8.94 -12.36 -4.86
CA ARG A 156 -9.91 -11.88 -3.86
C ARG A 156 -10.88 -12.97 -3.42
N SER A 157 -11.41 -13.75 -4.36
CA SER A 157 -12.34 -14.85 -4.07
C SER A 157 -11.76 -15.87 -3.08
N ILE A 158 -10.52 -16.35 -3.31
CA ILE A 158 -9.90 -17.33 -2.42
C ILE A 158 -9.52 -16.72 -1.05
N LEU A 159 -9.02 -15.48 -1.02
CA LEU A 159 -8.69 -14.79 0.22
C LEU A 159 -9.94 -14.52 1.06
N MET A 160 -11.03 -14.07 0.44
CA MET A 160 -12.32 -13.80 1.10
C MET A 160 -12.86 -15.07 1.74
N LYS A 161 -12.87 -16.18 1.00
CA LYS A 161 -13.31 -17.49 1.50
C LYS A 161 -12.47 -17.92 2.71
N GLY A 162 -11.14 -17.94 2.57
CA GLY A 162 -10.26 -18.41 3.63
C GLY A 162 -10.28 -17.53 4.89
N LEU A 163 -10.32 -16.21 4.73
CA LEU A 163 -10.41 -15.27 5.85
C LEU A 163 -11.79 -15.34 6.54
N THR A 164 -12.88 -15.54 5.79
CA THR A 164 -14.22 -15.77 6.36
C THR A 164 -14.26 -17.06 7.18
N GLU A 165 -13.72 -18.15 6.64
CA GLU A 165 -13.68 -19.44 7.34
C GLU A 165 -12.80 -19.40 8.61
N LEU A 166 -11.72 -18.62 8.59
CA LEU A 166 -10.82 -18.43 9.73
C LEU A 166 -11.19 -17.24 10.64
N SER A 167 -12.33 -16.56 10.40
CA SER A 167 -12.64 -15.27 11.03
C SER A 167 -12.56 -15.32 12.56
N GLY A 168 -11.83 -14.37 13.16
CA GLY A 168 -11.59 -14.28 14.61
C GLY A 168 -10.55 -15.28 15.17
N THR A 169 -10.06 -16.24 14.38
CA THR A 169 -8.98 -17.16 14.81
C THR A 169 -7.59 -16.56 14.56
N GLN A 170 -6.58 -16.95 15.35
CA GLN A 170 -5.20 -16.47 15.13
C GLN A 170 -4.65 -16.84 13.74
N ALA A 171 -5.10 -17.96 13.18
CA ALA A 171 -4.71 -18.43 11.85
C ALA A 171 -5.17 -17.50 10.70
N ALA A 172 -6.18 -16.65 10.93
CA ALA A 172 -6.59 -15.62 9.97
C ALA A 172 -5.42 -14.70 9.56
N LEU A 173 -4.50 -14.41 10.50
CA LEU A 173 -3.29 -13.61 10.24
C LEU A 173 -2.45 -14.20 9.11
N HIS A 174 -2.34 -15.53 9.03
CA HIS A 174 -1.50 -16.21 8.03
C HIS A 174 -2.00 -16.01 6.59
N THR A 175 -3.27 -15.62 6.40
CA THR A 175 -3.83 -15.35 5.07
C THR A 175 -3.27 -14.07 4.42
N GLY A 176 -2.82 -13.09 5.23
CA GLY A 176 -2.57 -11.71 4.79
C GLY A 176 -1.19 -11.41 4.16
N TYR A 177 -0.21 -12.31 4.25
CA TYR A 177 1.17 -12.01 3.83
C TYR A 177 1.25 -11.54 2.37
N ASN A 178 1.77 -10.34 2.15
CA ASN A 178 1.93 -9.70 0.83
C ASN A 178 0.62 -9.49 0.03
N THR A 179 -0.58 -9.58 0.63
CA THR A 179 -1.85 -9.39 -0.10
C THR A 179 -2.28 -7.93 -0.24
N GLY A 180 -1.57 -6.97 0.36
CA GLY A 180 -1.95 -5.54 0.33
C GLY A 180 -2.12 -4.93 -1.07
N GLU A 181 -1.36 -5.38 -2.07
CA GLU A 181 -1.48 -4.95 -3.48
C GLU A 181 -2.86 -5.26 -4.08
N LEU A 182 -3.53 -6.29 -3.57
CA LEU A 182 -4.86 -6.73 -4.01
C LEU A 182 -5.96 -5.69 -3.71
N PHE A 183 -5.73 -4.84 -2.70
CA PHE A 183 -6.68 -3.84 -2.22
C PHE A 183 -6.49 -2.45 -2.84
N GLN A 184 -5.40 -2.26 -3.58
CA GLN A 184 -5.15 -1.09 -4.43
C GLN A 184 -5.93 -1.18 -5.77
N ASP A 185 -6.66 -2.27 -6.02
CA ASP A 185 -7.40 -2.50 -7.26
C ASP A 185 -8.57 -1.52 -7.43
N ASP A 186 -8.46 -0.65 -8.43
CA ASP A 186 -9.45 0.37 -8.79
C ASP A 186 -10.69 -0.21 -9.48
N THR A 187 -10.61 -1.46 -9.95
CA THR A 187 -11.77 -2.21 -10.47
C THR A 187 -12.69 -2.77 -9.39
N MET A 188 -12.28 -2.75 -8.12
CA MET A 188 -13.05 -3.30 -6.99
C MET A 188 -14.25 -2.40 -6.68
N SER A 189 -15.47 -2.97 -6.69
CA SER A 189 -16.69 -2.18 -6.44
C SER A 189 -16.74 -1.69 -4.99
N ARG A 190 -17.55 -0.65 -4.74
CA ARG A 190 -17.76 -0.14 -3.38
C ARG A 190 -18.38 -1.23 -2.50
N GLU A 191 -19.33 -1.97 -3.04
CA GLU A 191 -20.09 -3.01 -2.37
C GLU A 191 -19.20 -4.23 -2.04
N GLU A 192 -18.22 -4.54 -2.90
CA GLU A 192 -17.17 -5.53 -2.60
C GLU A 192 -16.25 -5.01 -1.47
N ARG A 193 -15.87 -3.72 -1.49
CA ARG A 193 -15.05 -3.09 -0.45
C ARG A 193 -15.75 -2.97 0.91
N GLU A 194 -17.06 -2.76 0.92
CA GLU A 194 -17.90 -2.72 2.14
C GLU A 194 -17.91 -4.08 2.84
N GLU A 195 -18.06 -5.17 2.09
CA GLU A 195 -17.99 -6.54 2.64
C GLU A 195 -16.58 -6.89 3.13
N TRP A 196 -15.53 -6.49 2.41
CA TRP A 196 -14.15 -6.59 2.90
C TRP A 196 -13.93 -5.79 4.19
N HIS A 197 -14.51 -4.59 4.30
CA HIS A 197 -14.38 -3.73 5.49
C HIS A 197 -15.03 -4.38 6.71
N ARG A 198 -16.20 -4.99 6.53
CA ARG A 198 -16.89 -5.79 7.55
C ARG A 198 -16.01 -6.96 8.01
N LEU A 199 -15.52 -7.79 7.08
CA LEU A 199 -14.68 -8.95 7.43
C LEU A 199 -13.34 -8.53 8.07
N PHE A 200 -12.77 -7.39 7.68
CA PHE A 200 -11.59 -6.83 8.31
C PHE A 200 -11.87 -6.33 9.74
N SER A 201 -13.08 -5.86 10.06
CA SER A 201 -13.42 -5.50 11.45
C SER A 201 -13.44 -6.71 12.40
N GLU A 202 -13.80 -7.89 11.89
CA GLU A 202 -13.80 -9.16 12.63
C GLU A 202 -12.37 -9.73 12.81
N ASN A 203 -11.41 -9.27 12.00
CA ASN A 203 -10.04 -9.79 11.93
C ASN A 203 -8.96 -8.73 12.23
N LEU A 204 -9.34 -7.61 12.85
CA LEU A 204 -8.43 -6.62 13.41
C LEU A 204 -8.00 -7.04 14.82
N PHE A 205 -6.94 -7.85 14.90
CA PHE A 205 -6.39 -8.35 16.16
C PHE A 205 -5.68 -7.21 16.94
N LYS A 206 -6.45 -6.49 17.76
CA LYS A 206 -6.03 -5.31 18.54
C LYS A 206 -4.82 -5.57 19.45
N ASP A 207 -4.77 -6.73 20.09
CA ASP A 207 -3.70 -7.12 21.02
C ASP A 207 -2.36 -7.46 20.33
N LYS A 208 -2.24 -7.26 19.01
CA LYS A 208 -1.02 -7.52 18.24
C LYS A 208 -0.28 -6.22 17.93
N THR A 209 1.02 -6.24 18.14
CA THR A 209 1.92 -5.17 17.70
C THR A 209 2.11 -5.14 16.18
N THR A 210 1.92 -6.28 15.51
CA THR A 210 1.94 -6.42 14.05
C THR A 210 0.93 -7.46 13.58
N SER A 211 0.30 -7.21 12.43
CA SER A 211 -0.55 -8.17 11.73
C SER A 211 -0.32 -8.08 10.23
N SER A 212 -0.14 -9.23 9.58
CA SER A 212 0.03 -9.39 8.13
C SER A 212 -1.18 -8.94 7.32
N LEU A 213 -2.36 -8.81 7.93
CA LEU A 213 -3.56 -8.26 7.29
C LEU A 213 -3.55 -6.73 7.21
N ILE A 214 -2.75 -6.04 8.02
CA ILE A 214 -2.82 -4.57 8.18
C ILE A 214 -2.64 -3.80 6.86
N PRO A 215 -1.73 -4.16 5.94
CA PRO A 215 -1.66 -3.51 4.64
C PRO A 215 -2.99 -3.61 3.85
N ALA A 216 -3.66 -4.76 3.87
CA ALA A 216 -4.95 -4.95 3.20
C ALA A 216 -6.07 -4.16 3.87
N ILE A 217 -6.15 -4.19 5.21
CA ILE A 217 -7.11 -3.43 6.02
C ILE A 217 -6.97 -1.92 5.75
N ALA A 218 -5.74 -1.41 5.80
CA ALA A 218 -5.43 0.00 5.61
C ALA A 218 -5.76 0.48 4.18
N TRP A 219 -5.38 -0.27 3.15
CA TRP A 219 -5.71 0.06 1.75
C TRP A 219 -7.21 0.01 1.47
N ASN A 220 -7.93 -0.96 2.02
CA ASN A 220 -9.39 -1.01 1.86
C ASN A 220 -10.08 0.17 2.55
N THR A 221 -9.67 0.47 3.79
CA THR A 221 -10.20 1.60 4.57
C THR A 221 -10.00 2.93 3.83
N LEU A 222 -8.78 3.19 3.35
CA LEU A 222 -8.41 4.42 2.63
C LEU A 222 -9.30 4.63 1.38
N ILE A 223 -9.43 3.59 0.55
CA ILE A 223 -10.12 3.71 -0.73
C ILE A 223 -11.64 3.72 -0.54
N LEU A 224 -12.21 2.91 0.36
CA LEU A 224 -13.64 2.93 0.64
C LEU A 224 -14.07 4.29 1.23
N THR A 225 -13.27 4.87 2.12
CA THR A 225 -13.49 6.23 2.65
C THR A 225 -13.53 7.25 1.50
N ASN A 226 -12.56 7.21 0.58
CA ASN A 226 -12.56 8.07 -0.60
C ASN A 226 -13.79 7.88 -1.50
N MET A 227 -14.28 6.65 -1.67
CA MET A 227 -15.50 6.36 -2.47
C MET A 227 -16.79 6.92 -1.84
N TYR A 228 -16.80 7.15 -0.53
CA TYR A 228 -17.88 7.85 0.16
C TYR A 228 -17.73 9.37 0.06
N VAL A 229 -16.53 9.90 0.34
CA VAL A 229 -16.27 11.35 0.37
C VAL A 229 -16.42 11.99 -1.02
N THR A 230 -15.97 11.32 -2.09
CA THR A 230 -16.21 11.76 -3.48
C THR A 230 -17.70 11.85 -3.86
N LYS A 231 -18.57 11.09 -3.17
CA LYS A 231 -20.04 11.17 -3.29
C LYS A 231 -20.67 12.14 -2.29
N LYS A 232 -19.86 12.97 -1.60
CA LYS A 232 -20.23 13.92 -0.54
C LYS A 232 -20.92 13.26 0.67
N LYS A 233 -20.73 11.96 0.84
CA LYS A 233 -21.23 11.16 1.98
C LYS A 233 -20.22 11.19 3.12
N TYR A 234 -19.98 12.38 3.66
CA TYR A 234 -18.94 12.63 4.67
C TYR A 234 -19.17 11.85 5.98
N GLN A 235 -20.43 11.58 6.36
CA GLN A 235 -20.74 10.76 7.55
C GLN A 235 -20.37 9.29 7.30
N ASP A 236 -20.89 8.68 6.22
CA ASP A 236 -20.55 7.31 5.83
C ASP A 236 -19.03 7.09 5.72
N GLY A 237 -18.30 8.08 5.18
CA GLY A 237 -16.83 8.07 5.12
C GLY A 237 -16.17 8.15 6.50
N PHE A 238 -16.68 9.01 7.40
CA PHE A 238 -16.20 9.08 8.78
C PHE A 238 -16.46 7.78 9.55
N ASP A 239 -17.66 7.22 9.42
CA ASP A 239 -18.07 5.96 10.06
C ASP A 239 -17.20 4.80 9.54
N THR A 240 -16.92 4.77 8.23
CA THR A 240 -15.98 3.82 7.60
C THR A 240 -14.59 3.89 8.24
N ILE A 241 -13.94 5.06 8.24
CA ILE A 241 -12.57 5.18 8.72
C ILE A 241 -12.46 5.03 10.25
N SER A 242 -13.42 5.58 11.00
CA SER A 242 -13.42 5.52 12.47
C SER A 242 -13.68 4.12 13.03
N MET A 243 -14.32 3.23 12.28
CA MET A 243 -14.51 1.82 12.65
C MET A 243 -13.19 1.07 12.88
N LEU A 244 -12.15 1.34 12.06
CA LEU A 244 -10.90 0.57 12.07
C LEU A 244 -9.67 1.42 12.42
N TYR A 245 -9.55 2.65 11.90
CA TYR A 245 -8.31 3.42 11.99
C TYR A 245 -7.75 3.59 13.42
N PRO A 246 -8.54 3.99 14.45
CA PRO A 246 -8.03 4.18 15.80
C PRO A 246 -7.41 2.94 16.43
N GLU A 247 -7.86 1.75 16.01
CA GLU A 247 -7.45 0.45 16.53
C GLU A 247 -6.31 -0.17 15.71
N MET A 248 -6.09 0.31 14.48
CA MET A 248 -4.96 -0.11 13.62
C MET A 248 -3.78 0.87 13.60
N ASP A 249 -3.91 2.14 14.02
CA ASP A 249 -2.86 3.18 13.90
C ASP A 249 -1.45 2.67 14.27
N ALA A 250 -1.28 2.13 15.49
CA ALA A 250 0.01 1.61 15.95
C ALA A 250 0.57 0.48 15.06
N GLN A 251 -0.30 -0.35 14.47
CA GLN A 251 0.08 -1.42 13.57
C GLN A 251 0.33 -0.91 12.13
N VAL A 252 -0.38 0.12 11.66
CA VAL A 252 -0.05 0.77 10.36
C VAL A 252 1.27 1.52 10.49
N LEU A 253 1.50 2.20 11.61
CA LEU A 253 2.75 2.89 11.94
C LEU A 253 3.97 1.93 11.96
N SER A 254 3.80 0.70 12.43
CA SER A 254 4.88 -0.30 12.42
C SER A 254 5.20 -0.88 11.03
N HIS A 255 4.35 -0.65 10.02
CA HIS A 255 4.54 -1.17 8.66
C HIS A 255 4.80 -0.07 7.62
N TRP A 256 4.09 1.06 7.68
CA TRP A 256 4.08 2.08 6.64
C TRP A 256 3.62 3.46 7.17
N ASN A 257 4.55 4.23 7.76
CA ASN A 257 4.32 5.59 8.30
C ASN A 257 3.52 6.49 7.34
N PHE A 258 3.81 6.44 6.05
CA PHE A 258 3.17 7.29 5.04
C PHE A 258 1.70 6.90 4.76
N LEU A 259 1.34 5.61 4.85
CA LEU A 259 -0.07 5.17 4.76
C LEU A 259 -0.82 5.48 6.06
N ARG A 260 -0.14 5.39 7.21
CA ARG A 260 -0.66 5.85 8.50
C ARG A 260 -1.01 7.34 8.44
N ASP A 261 -0.09 8.20 8.03
CA ASP A 261 -0.31 9.66 8.03
C ASP A 261 -1.48 10.07 7.13
N GLN A 262 -1.67 9.41 5.98
CA GLN A 262 -2.84 9.61 5.13
C GLN A 262 -4.15 9.27 5.86
N LEU A 263 -4.24 8.06 6.43
CA LEU A 263 -5.41 7.62 7.17
C LEU A 263 -5.68 8.52 8.38
N TYR A 264 -4.63 9.01 9.05
CA TYR A 264 -4.78 9.92 10.18
C TYR A 264 -5.36 11.27 9.77
N ILE A 265 -4.80 11.88 8.72
CA ILE A 265 -5.29 13.17 8.20
C ILE A 265 -6.74 13.04 7.69
N GLN A 266 -7.07 11.96 7.00
CA GLN A 266 -8.45 11.66 6.60
C GLN A 266 -9.39 11.53 7.81
N TYR A 267 -8.99 10.77 8.83
CA TYR A 267 -9.75 10.60 10.06
C TYR A 267 -9.96 11.95 10.78
N LEU A 268 -8.93 12.79 10.91
CA LEU A 268 -9.02 14.11 11.53
C LEU A 268 -9.93 15.05 10.73
N GLY A 269 -9.72 15.17 9.42
CA GLY A 269 -10.54 16.02 8.55
C GLY A 269 -12.01 15.60 8.54
N LEU A 270 -12.31 14.30 8.45
CA LEU A 270 -13.68 13.81 8.50
C LEU A 270 -14.31 13.93 9.89
N LYS A 271 -13.53 13.76 10.97
CA LYS A 271 -13.97 14.02 12.35
C LYS A 271 -14.36 15.48 12.52
N PHE A 272 -13.56 16.42 12.00
CA PHE A 272 -13.91 17.83 11.97
C PHE A 272 -15.17 18.09 11.13
N LYS A 273 -15.23 17.55 9.90
CA LYS A 273 -16.37 17.74 8.98
C LYS A 273 -17.71 17.23 9.52
N THR A 274 -17.68 16.23 10.41
CA THR A 274 -18.88 15.60 11.01
C THR A 274 -19.20 16.10 12.43
N LYS A 275 -18.25 16.67 13.18
CA LYS A 275 -18.49 17.45 14.41
C LYS A 275 -19.46 18.60 14.10
N ARG A 276 -20.77 18.41 14.30
CA ARG A 276 -21.81 19.43 14.02
C ARG A 276 -21.87 20.54 15.08
N LEU A 277 -20.81 21.34 15.16
CA LEU A 277 -20.87 22.74 15.61
C LEU A 277 -20.14 23.58 14.57
N LYS A 278 -20.89 24.26 13.69
CA LYS A 278 -20.33 25.25 12.78
C LYS A 278 -20.05 26.54 13.55
N GLU A 279 -18.97 26.54 14.31
CA GLU A 279 -18.33 27.79 14.71
C GLU A 279 -17.90 28.55 13.45
N ILE A 280 -17.97 29.88 13.48
CA ILE A 280 -17.52 30.70 12.34
C ILE A 280 -15.98 30.65 12.36
N PRO A 281 -15.31 30.30 11.24
CA PRO A 281 -13.85 30.28 11.19
C PRO A 281 -13.26 31.63 11.61
N LYS A 282 -12.25 31.64 12.48
CA LYS A 282 -11.55 32.88 12.88
C LYS A 282 -10.94 33.61 11.69
N ARG A 283 -10.61 32.87 10.62
CA ARG A 283 -10.16 33.40 9.33
C ARG A 283 -10.58 32.46 8.20
N THR A 284 -11.09 33.02 7.11
CA THR A 284 -11.14 32.36 5.80
C THR A 284 -9.95 32.83 4.96
N LEU A 285 -9.34 31.88 4.25
CA LEU A 285 -8.31 32.05 3.22
C LEU A 285 -8.86 31.55 1.87
N LYS A 286 -8.34 32.06 0.75
CA LYS A 286 -8.68 31.56 -0.59
C LYS A 286 -7.49 30.86 -1.25
N MET A 287 -7.68 29.60 -1.65
CA MET A 287 -6.73 28.81 -2.46
C MET A 287 -7.24 28.66 -3.90
N VAL A 288 -6.42 29.04 -4.89
CA VAL A 288 -6.72 28.85 -6.31
C VAL A 288 -5.95 27.66 -6.87
N PHE A 289 -6.67 26.66 -7.36
CA PHE A 289 -6.12 25.55 -8.13
C PHE A 289 -6.03 25.96 -9.60
N LEU A 290 -4.85 26.42 -10.03
CA LEU A 290 -4.55 26.79 -11.41
C LEU A 290 -4.14 25.53 -12.18
N VAL A 291 -5.05 25.01 -13.00
CA VAL A 291 -4.83 23.79 -13.78
C VAL A 291 -4.21 24.12 -15.14
N ILE A 292 -2.97 23.68 -15.32
CA ILE A 292 -2.23 23.70 -16.59
C ILE A 292 -2.22 22.26 -17.14
N PRO A 293 -3.14 21.89 -18.05
CA PRO A 293 -3.44 20.49 -18.36
C PRO A 293 -2.33 19.69 -19.07
N LYS A 294 -1.23 20.34 -19.46
CA LYS A 294 -0.19 19.74 -20.31
C LYS A 294 1.21 20.27 -20.02
N THR A 295 2.20 19.42 -20.25
CA THR A 295 3.61 19.80 -20.44
C THR A 295 3.99 19.58 -21.91
N ARG A 296 4.53 20.62 -22.56
CA ARG A 296 4.97 20.63 -23.97
C ARG A 296 6.31 21.36 -24.10
N LEU A 297 7.39 20.70 -23.66
CA LEU A 297 8.72 21.32 -23.56
C LEU A 297 9.26 21.70 -24.94
N LYS A 298 9.83 22.91 -25.05
CA LYS A 298 10.44 23.44 -26.29
C LYS A 298 11.67 22.67 -26.81
N GLY A 299 12.13 21.65 -26.08
CA GLY A 299 13.23 20.77 -26.47
C GLY A 299 13.49 19.68 -25.43
N ASN A 300 14.31 18.70 -25.80
CA ASN A 300 14.73 17.61 -24.91
C ASN A 300 15.44 18.16 -23.65
N LEU A 301 15.36 17.43 -22.53
CA LEU A 301 16.12 17.78 -21.32
C LEU A 301 17.64 17.76 -21.55
N PRO A 302 18.40 18.71 -20.98
CA PRO A 302 19.82 18.87 -21.25
C PRO A 302 20.70 17.73 -20.67
N GLY A 303 21.93 17.67 -21.16
CA GLY A 303 22.97 16.77 -20.65
C GLY A 303 22.60 15.29 -20.76
N LYS A 304 22.73 14.56 -19.65
CA LYS A 304 22.53 13.10 -19.58
C LYS A 304 21.09 12.62 -19.88
N PHE A 305 20.15 13.54 -20.05
CA PHE A 305 18.74 13.26 -20.34
C PHE A 305 18.35 13.37 -21.82
N ALA A 306 19.15 14.03 -22.66
CA ALA A 306 18.82 14.24 -24.08
C ALA A 306 18.55 12.91 -24.83
N LYS A 307 19.16 11.81 -24.37
CA LYS A 307 18.97 10.43 -24.86
C LYS A 307 17.56 9.86 -24.66
N PHE A 308 16.76 10.43 -23.74
CA PHE A 308 15.38 10.00 -23.50
C PHE A 308 14.37 10.76 -24.39
N GLY A 309 14.84 11.74 -25.17
CA GLY A 309 13.99 12.55 -26.04
C GLY A 309 13.14 13.56 -25.26
N ASN A 310 11.91 13.73 -25.73
CA ASN A 310 10.93 14.60 -25.10
C ASN A 310 10.13 13.83 -24.03
N LEU A 311 9.85 14.48 -22.89
CA LEU A 311 9.20 13.89 -21.71
C LEU A 311 7.83 14.53 -21.39
N ASP A 312 7.20 15.11 -22.42
CA ASP A 312 5.83 15.64 -22.39
C ASP A 312 4.82 14.69 -21.76
N MET A 313 3.81 15.28 -21.10
CA MET A 313 2.77 14.57 -20.38
C MET A 313 1.48 15.39 -20.37
N ASP A 314 0.35 14.69 -20.25
CA ASP A 314 -1.00 15.26 -20.14
C ASP A 314 -1.58 14.92 -18.77
N LEU A 315 -2.43 15.80 -18.25
CA LEU A 315 -3.07 15.64 -16.95
C LEU A 315 -4.24 14.66 -17.05
N GLU A 316 -4.17 13.56 -16.30
CA GLU A 316 -5.34 12.70 -16.10
C GLU A 316 -6.35 13.41 -15.19
N GLU A 317 -7.62 13.43 -15.58
CA GLU A 317 -8.70 14.05 -14.78
C GLU A 317 -8.85 13.38 -13.40
N LYS A 318 -8.49 12.09 -13.29
CA LYS A 318 -8.43 11.38 -12.01
C LYS A 318 -7.36 11.94 -11.08
N ASP A 319 -6.18 12.30 -11.61
CA ASP A 319 -5.08 12.83 -10.79
C ASP A 319 -5.44 14.19 -10.19
N LEU A 320 -6.11 15.05 -10.96
CA LEU A 320 -6.71 16.29 -10.45
C LEU A 320 -7.79 16.01 -9.39
N ALA A 321 -8.67 15.03 -9.62
CA ALA A 321 -9.72 14.68 -8.65
C ALA A 321 -9.15 14.14 -7.32
N ASP A 322 -8.12 13.29 -7.37
CA ASP A 322 -7.42 12.77 -6.19
C ASP A 322 -6.69 13.89 -5.43
N LEU A 323 -6.06 14.83 -6.14
CA LEU A 323 -5.42 16.01 -5.53
C LEU A 323 -6.44 16.93 -4.84
N ILE A 324 -7.58 17.22 -5.48
CA ILE A 324 -8.66 18.05 -4.91
C ILE A 324 -9.28 17.38 -3.67
N LEU A 325 -9.47 16.05 -3.70
CA LEU A 325 -9.90 15.28 -2.54
C LEU A 325 -8.89 15.36 -1.39
N SER A 326 -7.59 15.27 -1.69
CA SER A 326 -6.52 15.49 -0.72
C SER A 326 -6.50 16.92 -0.17
N PHE A 327 -6.89 17.94 -0.95
CA PHE A 327 -7.10 19.28 -0.43
C PHE A 327 -8.31 19.39 0.50
N GLU A 328 -9.42 18.70 0.21
CA GLU A 328 -10.57 18.65 1.13
C GLU A 328 -10.16 18.13 2.52
N TYR A 329 -9.41 17.02 2.56
CA TYR A 329 -8.90 16.47 3.82
C TYR A 329 -7.91 17.40 4.52
N PHE A 330 -6.94 17.96 3.78
CA PHE A 330 -5.98 18.93 4.31
C PHE A 330 -6.67 20.15 4.92
N ARG A 331 -7.62 20.77 4.20
CA ARG A 331 -8.42 21.92 4.68
C ARG A 331 -9.11 21.58 6.00
N ASP A 332 -9.89 20.50 6.00
CA ASP A 332 -10.74 20.16 7.14
C ASP A 332 -9.92 19.69 8.36
N SER A 333 -8.74 19.08 8.16
CA SER A 333 -7.82 18.76 9.27
C SER A 333 -7.00 19.97 9.73
N PHE A 334 -6.64 20.89 8.83
CA PHE A 334 -5.91 22.12 9.18
C PHE A 334 -6.80 23.11 9.92
N GLU A 335 -8.11 23.14 9.65
CA GLU A 335 -9.07 23.98 10.38
C GLU A 335 -9.21 23.54 11.85
N ASP A 336 -9.34 22.23 12.14
CA ASP A 336 -9.30 21.66 13.50
C ASP A 336 -7.94 21.91 14.18
N LEU A 337 -6.84 21.74 13.44
CA LEU A 337 -5.47 21.93 13.94
C LEU A 337 -5.15 23.39 14.30
N SER A 338 -5.64 24.34 13.50
CA SER A 338 -5.34 25.78 13.59
C SER A 338 -6.30 26.57 14.48
N GLY A 339 -7.38 25.95 14.94
CA GLY A 339 -8.47 26.63 15.65
C GLY A 339 -9.25 27.58 14.74
N GLY A 340 -9.67 27.10 13.57
CA GLY A 340 -10.60 27.81 12.68
C GLY A 340 -9.98 28.66 11.57
N ILE A 341 -8.82 28.26 11.00
CA ILE A 341 -8.39 28.77 9.69
C ILE A 341 -8.99 27.89 8.60
N HIS A 342 -10.04 28.39 7.95
CA HIS A 342 -10.70 27.74 6.82
C HIS A 342 -10.02 28.12 5.50
N TRP A 343 -9.93 27.17 4.56
CA TRP A 343 -9.53 27.44 3.18
C TRP A 343 -10.70 27.22 2.22
N GLU A 344 -11.22 28.30 1.63
CA GLU A 344 -12.03 28.21 0.43
C GLU A 344 -11.17 27.82 -0.78
N MET A 345 -11.81 27.20 -1.78
CA MET A 345 -11.13 26.60 -2.93
C MET A 345 -11.84 26.98 -4.22
N GLU A 346 -11.08 27.52 -5.19
CA GLU A 346 -11.53 27.78 -6.55
C GLU A 346 -10.65 27.01 -7.54
N VAL A 347 -11.24 26.42 -8.59
CA VAL A 347 -10.50 25.63 -9.60
C VAL A 347 -10.59 26.32 -10.96
N ILE A 348 -9.48 26.89 -11.41
CA ILE A 348 -9.36 27.58 -12.70
C ILE A 348 -8.71 26.62 -13.70
N ARG A 349 -9.43 26.29 -14.77
CA ARG A 349 -8.89 25.48 -15.88
C ARG A 349 -8.41 26.37 -17.02
N THR A 350 -7.15 26.20 -17.41
CA THR A 350 -6.55 26.92 -18.54
C THR A 350 -6.48 26.03 -19.79
N ASN A 351 -6.33 26.66 -20.96
CA ASN A 351 -5.91 25.98 -22.20
C ASN A 351 -4.38 26.11 -22.41
N SER A 352 -3.64 26.39 -21.34
CA SER A 352 -2.19 26.66 -21.38
C SER A 352 -1.37 25.39 -21.14
N GLU A 353 -0.09 25.46 -21.52
CA GLU A 353 0.86 24.36 -21.49
C GLU A 353 2.18 24.83 -20.84
N ILE A 354 2.85 23.97 -20.06
CA ILE A 354 4.19 24.25 -19.54
C ILE A 354 5.22 24.00 -20.64
N GLN A 355 5.89 25.05 -21.11
CA GLN A 355 6.82 24.98 -22.24
C GLN A 355 8.32 24.98 -21.88
N SER A 356 8.64 25.19 -20.60
CA SER A 356 10.01 25.18 -20.07
C SER A 356 10.04 24.96 -18.56
N THR A 357 11.14 24.43 -18.03
CA THR A 357 11.32 24.15 -16.60
C THR A 357 12.77 24.39 -16.19
N ASN A 358 13.00 24.84 -14.97
CA ASN A 358 14.30 24.78 -14.33
C ASN A 358 14.60 23.31 -13.97
N LEU A 359 15.69 22.74 -14.48
CA LEU A 359 16.15 21.38 -14.17
C LEU A 359 17.44 21.44 -13.34
N THR A 360 17.44 20.81 -12.16
CA THR A 360 18.59 20.76 -11.24
C THR A 360 18.99 19.31 -10.95
N ASP A 361 20.30 19.04 -10.98
CA ASP A 361 20.94 17.75 -10.70
C ASP A 361 21.32 17.68 -9.20
N GLU A 362 20.43 17.16 -8.35
CA GLU A 362 20.79 16.81 -6.98
C GLU A 362 21.43 15.41 -6.95
N LYS A 363 22.31 15.15 -5.98
CA LYS A 363 23.12 13.92 -5.90
C LYS A 363 22.33 12.59 -5.89
N PHE A 364 21.01 12.64 -5.68
CA PHE A 364 20.10 11.50 -5.58
C PHE A 364 18.80 11.63 -6.38
N ARG A 365 18.50 12.80 -6.97
CA ARG A 365 17.25 13.08 -7.73
C ARG A 365 17.40 14.25 -8.68
N PHE A 366 16.43 14.43 -9.57
CA PHE A 366 16.33 15.58 -10.46
C PHE A 366 15.15 16.43 -10.04
N VAL A 367 15.38 17.72 -9.77
CA VAL A 367 14.30 18.66 -9.48
C VAL A 367 13.92 19.35 -10.77
N MET A 368 12.62 19.33 -11.12
CA MET A 368 12.07 20.04 -12.26
C MET A 368 10.95 20.95 -11.81
N GLN A 369 11.12 22.26 -11.93
CA GLN A 369 10.08 23.21 -11.54
C GLN A 369 9.76 24.16 -12.71
N PRO A 370 8.48 24.40 -13.02
CA PRO A 370 8.06 25.43 -13.95
C PRO A 370 8.27 26.82 -13.32
N SER A 371 8.05 27.85 -14.11
CA SER A 371 7.86 29.24 -13.65
C SER A 371 6.59 29.82 -14.27
N ILE A 372 6.12 30.97 -13.78
CA ILE A 372 4.97 31.65 -14.39
C ILE A 372 5.19 31.94 -15.89
N ASP A 373 6.41 32.31 -16.29
CA ASP A 373 6.79 32.57 -17.68
C ASP A 373 6.84 31.32 -18.58
N SER A 374 6.82 30.13 -18.00
CA SER A 374 6.74 28.88 -18.76
C SER A 374 5.34 28.56 -19.28
N ILE A 375 4.31 29.22 -18.75
CA ILE A 375 2.89 28.99 -19.08
C ILE A 375 2.56 29.68 -20.41
N SER A 376 2.14 28.88 -21.40
CA SER A 376 1.92 29.35 -22.78
C SER A 376 0.66 28.72 -23.39
N PRO A 377 -0.28 29.51 -23.97
CA PRO A 377 -0.35 30.97 -23.92
C PRO A 377 -0.39 31.51 -22.48
N LYS A 378 0.00 32.79 -22.32
CA LYS A 378 -0.05 33.48 -21.03
C LYS A 378 -1.47 33.46 -20.45
N LEU A 379 -1.56 33.47 -19.12
CA LEU A 379 -2.81 33.61 -18.39
C LEU A 379 -3.53 34.91 -18.78
N SER A 380 -4.86 34.90 -18.85
CA SER A 380 -5.66 36.10 -19.09
C SER A 380 -5.69 37.02 -17.87
N ASP A 381 -5.99 38.30 -18.09
CA ASP A 381 -6.08 39.29 -17.02
C ASP A 381 -7.12 38.91 -15.95
N ASP A 382 -8.24 38.29 -16.34
CA ASP A 382 -9.27 37.77 -15.41
C ASP A 382 -8.66 36.72 -14.46
N VAL A 383 -7.96 35.72 -15.00
CA VAL A 383 -7.31 34.66 -14.21
C VAL A 383 -6.22 35.24 -13.30
N LEU A 384 -5.48 36.24 -13.80
CA LEU A 384 -4.49 36.96 -13.00
C LEU A 384 -5.15 37.80 -11.89
N SER A 385 -6.34 38.36 -12.09
CA SER A 385 -7.11 39.04 -11.02
C SER A 385 -7.56 38.04 -9.96
N THR A 386 -8.18 36.93 -10.36
CA THR A 386 -8.64 35.89 -9.43
C THR A 386 -7.51 35.31 -8.58
N ILE A 387 -6.30 35.19 -9.14
CA ILE A 387 -5.07 34.80 -8.41
C ILE A 387 -4.59 35.92 -7.46
N LYS A 388 -4.65 37.19 -7.87
CA LYS A 388 -4.29 38.34 -7.01
C LYS A 388 -5.29 38.52 -5.86
N GLU A 389 -6.52 38.06 -6.02
CA GLU A 389 -7.55 38.03 -4.98
C GLU A 389 -7.46 36.80 -4.06
N ALA A 390 -6.52 35.88 -4.31
CA ALA A 390 -6.27 34.70 -3.48
C ALA A 390 -5.09 34.88 -2.53
N ASP A 391 -5.07 34.11 -1.43
CA ASP A 391 -3.95 34.03 -0.50
C ASP A 391 -2.87 33.04 -0.98
N GLY A 392 -3.28 32.00 -1.72
CA GLY A 392 -2.38 30.98 -2.26
C GLY A 392 -2.85 30.35 -3.58
N VAL A 393 -1.90 29.73 -4.29
CA VAL A 393 -2.11 29.06 -5.57
C VAL A 393 -1.51 27.65 -5.53
N VAL A 394 -2.30 26.64 -5.88
CA VAL A 394 -1.78 25.32 -6.29
C VAL A 394 -1.70 25.30 -7.81
N VAL A 395 -0.48 25.27 -8.35
CA VAL A 395 -0.25 25.06 -9.78
C VAL A 395 -0.30 23.56 -10.04
N VAL A 396 -1.41 23.09 -10.61
CA VAL A 396 -1.59 21.68 -10.99
C VAL A 396 -1.07 21.51 -12.41
N TRP A 397 -0.06 20.66 -12.58
CA TRP A 397 0.51 20.34 -13.88
C TRP A 397 0.92 18.86 -13.94
N PRO A 398 0.95 18.23 -15.12
CA PRO A 398 1.22 16.79 -15.24
C PRO A 398 2.71 16.44 -15.11
N GLY A 399 3.57 17.36 -14.66
CA GLY A 399 5.01 17.13 -14.50
C GLY A 399 5.68 16.70 -15.82
N THR A 400 6.55 15.70 -15.73
CA THR A 400 7.15 15.03 -16.91
C THR A 400 7.26 13.52 -16.71
N LYS A 401 7.29 12.79 -17.84
CA LYS A 401 7.42 11.34 -17.89
C LYS A 401 8.74 10.86 -17.27
N GLN A 402 8.65 10.08 -16.20
CA GLN A 402 9.79 9.47 -15.50
C GLN A 402 10.54 8.46 -16.41
N PRO A 403 11.84 8.65 -16.71
CA PRO A 403 12.65 7.63 -17.38
C PRO A 403 13.02 6.46 -16.44
N ALA A 404 13.19 5.26 -16.98
CA ALA A 404 13.58 4.09 -16.18
C ALA A 404 14.95 4.31 -15.49
N GLY A 405 15.00 4.09 -14.17
CA GLY A 405 16.20 4.30 -13.36
C GLY A 405 16.52 5.77 -13.05
N VAL A 406 15.59 6.70 -13.32
CA VAL A 406 15.71 8.14 -13.00
C VAL A 406 14.59 8.54 -12.05
N LEU A 407 14.93 9.32 -11.01
CA LEU A 407 13.95 9.92 -10.10
C LEU A 407 13.85 11.42 -10.38
N ILE A 408 12.72 11.88 -10.93
CA ILE A 408 12.40 13.29 -11.12
C ILE A 408 11.30 13.70 -10.11
N THR A 409 11.50 14.80 -9.40
CA THR A 409 10.49 15.46 -8.57
C THR A 409 10.04 16.75 -9.26
N ASN A 410 8.80 16.77 -9.78
CA ASN A 410 8.27 17.90 -10.53
C ASN A 410 7.41 18.86 -9.66
N GLY A 411 7.69 18.96 -8.35
CA GLY A 411 6.87 19.69 -7.38
C GLY A 411 7.68 20.51 -6.37
N GLY A 412 6.98 21.27 -5.52
CA GLY A 412 7.58 22.07 -4.44
C GLY A 412 6.76 23.30 -4.03
N GLY A 413 6.85 23.69 -2.76
CA GLY A 413 6.39 24.96 -2.22
C GLY A 413 7.38 26.09 -2.50
N THR A 414 6.88 27.22 -2.98
CA THR A 414 7.67 28.40 -3.34
C THR A 414 6.79 29.66 -3.35
N GLU A 415 7.30 30.77 -3.88
CA GLU A 415 6.56 32.01 -4.09
C GLU A 415 6.73 32.50 -5.52
N TRP A 416 5.62 32.75 -6.25
CA TRP A 416 5.67 33.34 -7.60
C TRP A 416 5.08 34.75 -7.62
N ASN A 417 5.64 35.63 -8.44
CA ASN A 417 5.10 36.94 -8.75
C ASN A 417 4.07 36.85 -9.90
N TYR A 418 2.80 37.12 -9.60
CA TYR A 418 1.70 37.18 -10.58
C TYR A 418 1.38 38.63 -11.03
N GLY A 419 2.16 39.61 -10.54
CA GLY A 419 2.10 41.03 -10.91
C GLY A 419 3.07 41.38 -12.04
N THR A 420 3.76 42.52 -11.90
CA THR A 420 4.88 42.92 -12.77
C THR A 420 6.17 43.08 -11.95
N GLU A 421 7.31 43.37 -12.58
CA GLU A 421 8.52 43.76 -11.85
C GLU A 421 8.36 45.09 -11.09
N SER A 422 7.57 46.01 -11.64
CA SER A 422 7.34 47.36 -11.09
C SER A 422 6.19 47.44 -10.06
N SER A 423 5.26 46.49 -10.09
CA SER A 423 4.25 46.26 -9.05
C SER A 423 4.09 44.76 -8.84
N PRO A 424 5.01 44.12 -8.10
CA PRO A 424 4.94 42.70 -7.83
C PRO A 424 3.75 42.35 -6.95
N GLU A 425 3.12 41.22 -7.28
CA GLU A 425 2.04 40.58 -6.54
C GLU A 425 2.46 39.12 -6.32
N VAL A 426 3.32 38.92 -5.32
CA VAL A 426 3.82 37.60 -4.92
C VAL A 426 2.67 36.80 -4.29
N ARG A 427 2.60 35.48 -4.44
CA ARG A 427 1.68 34.61 -3.67
C ARG A 427 2.37 33.31 -3.28
N LEU A 428 1.85 32.65 -2.24
CA LEU A 428 2.20 31.25 -1.93
C LEU A 428 1.89 30.39 -3.15
N THR A 429 2.89 29.66 -3.67
CA THR A 429 2.74 28.81 -4.85
C THR A 429 3.18 27.38 -4.52
N ILE A 430 2.24 26.44 -4.51
CA ILE A 430 2.51 25.01 -4.39
C ILE A 430 2.45 24.40 -5.79
N ILE A 431 3.57 23.87 -6.27
CA ILE A 431 3.68 23.20 -7.57
C ILE A 431 3.37 21.72 -7.36
N SER A 432 2.26 21.21 -7.90
CA SER A 432 1.82 19.82 -7.69
C SER A 432 2.10 18.93 -8.92
N ASP A 433 2.93 17.90 -8.71
CA ASP A 433 3.34 16.88 -9.69
C ASP A 433 2.27 15.78 -9.80
N SER A 434 1.08 16.14 -10.28
CA SER A 434 -0.15 15.37 -10.03
C SER A 434 -0.18 13.98 -10.67
N ASN A 435 0.73 13.64 -11.59
CA ASN A 435 0.86 12.28 -12.15
C ASN A 435 1.20 11.19 -11.11
N LYS A 436 1.54 11.58 -9.87
CA LYS A 436 1.96 10.66 -8.79
C LYS A 436 0.78 10.13 -7.99
N ARG A 437 0.32 8.96 -8.45
CA ARG A 437 -0.69 8.13 -7.78
C ARG A 437 -0.21 7.59 -6.44
N ILE A 438 -1.15 7.43 -5.52
CA ILE A 438 -0.97 7.05 -4.10
C ILE A 438 -0.10 5.77 -3.92
N ALA A 439 -0.30 4.76 -4.78
CA ALA A 439 0.45 3.51 -4.74
C ALA A 439 1.93 3.63 -5.16
N SER A 440 2.35 4.73 -5.78
CA SER A 440 3.74 4.98 -6.18
C SER A 440 4.65 5.42 -5.03
N GLY A 441 4.08 5.68 -3.84
CA GLY A 441 4.82 6.15 -2.66
C GLY A 441 5.38 7.57 -2.80
N ASN A 442 4.81 8.40 -3.67
CA ASN A 442 5.30 9.74 -4.01
C ASN A 442 4.16 10.76 -3.91
N HIS A 443 4.48 11.99 -3.47
CA HIS A 443 3.62 12.64 -2.48
C HIS A 443 2.51 13.56 -3.01
N ALA A 444 2.54 13.99 -4.27
CA ALA A 444 1.72 15.10 -4.77
C ALA A 444 0.20 14.98 -4.48
N ASN A 445 -0.41 13.82 -4.74
CA ASN A 445 -1.87 13.63 -4.58
C ASN A 445 -2.29 13.22 -3.16
N HIS A 446 -1.49 13.53 -2.13
CA HIS A 446 -1.76 13.18 -0.72
C HIS A 446 -1.95 14.43 0.15
N PRO A 447 -2.76 14.38 1.24
CA PRO A 447 -2.99 15.56 2.07
C PRO A 447 -1.75 16.00 2.86
N ILE A 448 -0.83 15.08 3.15
CA ILE A 448 0.46 15.36 3.80
C ILE A 448 1.42 16.19 2.91
N PHE A 449 1.29 16.14 1.57
CA PHE A 449 2.08 16.99 0.68
C PHE A 449 1.69 18.46 0.80
N LEU A 450 0.40 18.77 0.97
CA LEU A 450 -0.05 20.14 1.23
C LEU A 450 0.47 20.68 2.57
N TYR A 451 0.56 19.81 3.59
CA TYR A 451 1.26 20.13 4.84
C TYR A 451 2.77 20.37 4.64
N HIS A 452 3.46 19.52 3.87
CA HIS A 452 4.89 19.62 3.56
C HIS A 452 5.25 20.91 2.81
N GLU A 453 4.56 21.20 1.71
CA GLU A 453 4.87 22.35 0.86
C GLU A 453 4.42 23.68 1.47
N MET A 454 3.34 23.69 2.27
CA MET A 454 3.01 24.85 3.10
C MET A 454 4.03 25.05 4.24
N PHE A 455 4.58 23.98 4.82
CA PHE A 455 5.57 24.10 5.89
C PHE A 455 6.85 24.82 5.41
N HIS A 456 7.41 24.45 4.25
CA HIS A 456 8.63 25.09 3.71
C HIS A 456 8.48 26.61 3.56
N VAL A 457 7.32 27.07 3.09
CA VAL A 457 7.08 28.51 2.88
C VAL A 457 6.76 29.22 4.20
N LEU A 458 6.11 28.55 5.16
CA LEU A 458 5.89 29.08 6.51
C LEU A 458 7.17 29.09 7.38
N GLU A 459 8.17 28.27 7.09
CA GLU A 459 9.49 28.36 7.74
C GLU A 459 10.12 29.76 7.52
N TRP A 460 9.98 30.33 6.33
CA TRP A 460 10.40 31.71 6.02
C TRP A 460 9.52 32.76 6.73
N ALA A 461 8.21 32.52 6.83
CA ALA A 461 7.25 33.38 7.53
C ALA A 461 7.53 33.50 9.05
N TYR A 462 7.99 32.40 9.66
CA TYR A 462 8.22 32.25 11.10
C TYR A 462 9.70 32.14 11.44
N HIS A 463 10.61 32.63 10.60
CA HIS A 463 12.08 32.48 10.72
C HIS A 463 12.72 32.95 12.06
N LYS A 464 11.97 33.61 12.94
CA LYS A 464 12.38 33.98 14.31
C LYS A 464 12.13 32.86 15.32
N THR A 465 11.17 31.96 15.06
CA THR A 465 11.06 30.68 15.74
C THR A 465 12.29 29.82 15.40
N LYS A 466 12.86 29.18 16.41
CA LYS A 466 13.97 28.25 16.25
C LYS A 466 13.47 26.90 15.72
N PHE A 467 13.34 26.79 14.40
CA PHE A 467 13.20 25.52 13.71
C PHE A 467 14.48 24.68 13.85
N PRO A 468 14.40 23.34 13.78
CA PRO A 468 15.52 22.48 14.17
C PRO A 468 16.70 22.37 13.19
N LYS A 469 16.72 23.06 12.03
CA LYS A 469 17.90 23.19 11.14
C LYS A 469 17.69 24.16 9.97
N ASP A 470 18.79 24.50 9.29
CA ASP A 470 18.86 25.44 8.17
C ASP A 470 18.52 24.83 6.78
N ASN A 471 18.06 23.58 6.69
CA ASN A 471 17.74 22.88 5.43
C ASN A 471 16.87 21.63 5.71
N HIS A 472 15.78 21.42 4.97
CA HIS A 472 14.97 20.18 5.05
C HIS A 472 14.65 19.53 3.70
N PRO A 473 14.61 18.18 3.63
CA PRO A 473 13.52 17.38 4.20
C PRO A 473 13.96 16.16 5.05
N TYR A 474 13.01 15.47 5.68
CA TYR A 474 13.15 14.21 6.45
C TYR A 474 14.09 14.21 7.69
N THR A 475 13.76 14.93 8.76
CA THR A 475 14.48 14.74 10.05
C THR A 475 14.08 13.41 10.65
N ARG A 476 15.08 12.60 11.01
CA ARG A 476 14.84 11.43 11.87
C ARG A 476 14.38 11.92 13.25
N ARG A 477 13.39 11.26 13.85
CA ARG A 477 12.79 11.59 15.17
C ARG A 477 13.77 12.00 16.29
N LYS A 478 14.98 11.43 16.29
CA LYS A 478 16.10 11.76 17.20
C LYS A 478 16.66 13.19 17.08
N GLU A 479 16.30 13.92 16.02
CA GLU A 479 16.81 15.26 15.69
C GLU A 479 15.73 16.34 15.87
N TRP A 480 14.52 15.96 16.28
CA TRP A 480 13.45 16.89 16.63
C TRP A 480 13.67 17.48 18.03
N PRO A 481 13.03 18.62 18.36
CA PRO A 481 13.00 19.13 19.73
C PRO A 481 12.53 18.08 20.74
N SER A 482 13.06 18.12 21.98
CA SER A 482 12.72 17.16 23.02
C SER A 482 11.30 17.29 23.56
N ASP A 483 10.64 18.44 23.34
CA ASP A 483 9.23 18.65 23.65
C ASP A 483 8.28 18.14 22.56
N TYR A 484 8.79 17.59 21.45
CA TYR A 484 7.97 17.01 20.39
C TYR A 484 7.59 15.54 20.68
N ASN A 485 6.42 15.13 20.20
CA ASN A 485 5.82 13.79 20.26
C ASN A 485 5.77 13.13 18.88
N GLY A 486 5.37 11.86 18.81
CA GLY A 486 5.20 11.12 17.55
C GLY A 486 6.49 10.58 16.94
N ASN A 487 6.41 10.12 15.69
CA ASN A 487 7.46 9.46 14.91
C ASN A 487 7.43 9.76 13.39
N THR A 488 6.34 10.34 12.86
CA THR A 488 6.15 10.55 11.41
C THR A 488 6.31 12.01 10.95
N GLU A 489 6.30 12.20 9.63
CA GLU A 489 6.40 13.53 9.03
C GLU A 489 5.19 14.41 9.36
N TRP A 490 3.97 13.84 9.37
CA TRP A 490 2.80 14.56 9.87
C TRP A 490 2.91 14.92 11.35
N ASP A 491 3.43 14.01 12.20
CA ASP A 491 3.59 14.28 13.63
C ASP A 491 4.48 15.52 13.85
N PHE A 492 5.62 15.61 13.13
CA PHE A 492 6.53 16.76 13.19
C PHE A 492 5.86 18.07 12.78
N TYR A 493 5.08 18.08 11.69
CA TYR A 493 4.39 19.28 11.22
C TYR A 493 3.29 19.71 12.19
N SER A 494 2.40 18.80 12.59
CA SER A 494 1.30 19.11 13.53
C SER A 494 1.82 19.67 14.86
N GLU A 495 2.88 19.08 15.41
CA GLU A 495 3.53 19.54 16.63
C GLU A 495 4.22 20.90 16.43
N THR A 496 4.78 21.19 15.25
CA THR A 496 5.35 22.52 14.96
C THR A 496 4.28 23.60 14.85
N PHE A 497 3.16 23.32 14.17
CA PHE A 497 2.03 24.23 14.12
C PHE A 497 1.49 24.52 15.53
N GLN A 498 1.27 23.51 16.36
CA GLN A 498 0.72 23.66 17.71
C GLN A 498 1.70 24.22 18.76
N LYS A 499 2.98 23.85 18.72
CA LYS A 499 3.96 24.17 19.77
C LYS A 499 4.88 25.33 19.43
N ARG A 500 4.84 25.84 18.20
CA ARG A 500 5.58 27.03 17.75
C ARG A 500 4.64 28.07 17.13
N MET A 501 4.18 27.85 15.90
CA MET A 501 3.53 28.91 15.10
C MET A 501 2.22 29.44 15.72
N LEU A 502 1.33 28.57 16.21
CA LEU A 502 0.11 28.98 16.94
C LEU A 502 0.41 29.74 18.25
N LYS A 503 1.58 29.52 18.85
CA LYS A 503 2.00 30.20 20.09
C LYS A 503 2.75 31.51 19.84
N GLU A 504 3.28 31.71 18.65
CA GLU A 504 3.97 32.95 18.27
C GLU A 504 2.95 34.06 17.97
N ASP A 505 1.97 33.79 17.10
CA ASP A 505 0.90 34.75 16.75
C ASP A 505 -0.40 34.09 16.24
N ASN A 506 -0.81 32.93 16.79
CA ASN A 506 -2.09 32.29 16.45
C ASN A 506 -2.24 31.94 14.95
N LEU A 507 -1.12 31.76 14.25
CA LEU A 507 -0.99 31.56 12.79
C LEU A 507 -1.32 32.80 11.92
N ASP A 508 -1.25 34.03 12.46
CA ASP A 508 -1.60 35.24 11.72
C ASP A 508 -0.76 35.47 10.45
N ARG A 509 0.49 34.98 10.36
CA ARG A 509 1.33 35.08 9.14
C ARG A 509 1.00 34.06 8.05
N VAL A 510 0.05 33.15 8.27
CA VAL A 510 -0.48 32.27 7.21
C VAL A 510 -1.37 33.09 6.24
N TYR A 511 -1.97 34.19 6.72
CA TYR A 511 -2.92 35.02 5.99
C TYR A 511 -2.28 36.26 5.37
N TRP A 512 -2.70 36.64 4.15
CA TRP A 512 -2.03 37.68 3.35
C TRP A 512 -2.92 38.90 3.07
N LEU A 513 -2.31 40.08 3.08
CA LEU A 513 -2.82 41.27 2.40
C LEU A 513 -1.65 41.96 1.70
N GLY A 514 -1.69 42.00 0.36
CA GLY A 514 -0.86 42.89 -0.46
C GLY A 514 0.66 42.80 -0.30
N ARG A 515 1.24 41.64 0.03
CA ARG A 515 2.71 41.49 0.16
C ARG A 515 3.39 41.48 -1.20
N LYS A 516 3.90 42.64 -1.59
CA LYS A 516 4.70 42.83 -2.81
C LYS A 516 6.11 42.23 -2.75
N GLU A 517 6.61 41.90 -1.55
CA GLU A 517 8.02 41.54 -1.31
C GLU A 517 8.27 40.04 -1.08
N GLY A 518 7.24 39.23 -0.85
CA GLY A 518 7.36 37.80 -0.51
C GLY A 518 7.84 37.51 0.92
N PHE A 519 7.63 36.29 1.41
CA PHE A 519 8.19 35.78 2.67
C PHE A 519 9.72 35.76 2.63
N TYR A 520 10.33 35.29 1.54
CA TYR A 520 11.80 35.28 1.43
C TYR A 520 12.40 36.69 1.37
N GLY A 521 11.72 37.64 0.70
CA GLY A 521 12.16 39.05 0.70
C GLY A 521 12.06 39.69 2.09
N ILE A 522 11.00 39.39 2.84
CA ILE A 522 10.83 39.81 4.24
C ILE A 522 11.91 39.20 5.14
N LEU A 523 12.22 37.90 4.99
CA LEU A 523 13.31 37.21 5.70
C LEU A 523 14.65 37.94 5.52
N VAL A 524 15.07 38.18 4.27
CA VAL A 524 16.34 38.85 3.95
C VAL A 524 16.36 40.29 4.49
N LYS A 525 15.22 40.98 4.48
CA LYS A 525 15.04 42.36 4.95
C LYS A 525 15.07 42.47 6.47
N GLU A 526 14.48 41.51 7.20
CA GLU A 526 14.46 41.47 8.66
C GLU A 526 15.76 40.91 9.27
N GLN A 527 16.50 40.09 8.53
CA GLN A 527 17.84 39.60 8.94
C GLN A 527 18.99 40.55 8.55
N GLY A 528 18.77 41.51 7.65
CA GLY A 528 19.66 42.66 7.43
C GLY A 528 20.83 42.49 6.46
N LYS A 529 20.94 41.30 5.82
CA LYS A 529 22.10 40.75 5.08
C LYS A 529 23.23 40.18 5.95
#